data_AF-R8HF81-F1
#
_entry.id   AF-R8HF81-F1
#
_cell.length_a   1.000
_cell.length_b   1.000
_cell.length_c   1.000
_cell.angle_alpha   90.00
_cell.angle_beta   90.00
_cell.angle_gamma   90.00
#
_symmetry.space_group_name_H-M   'P 1'
#
loop_
_entity.id
_entity.type
_entity.pdbx_description
1 polymer ?
#
loop_
_entity_poly.entity_id
_entity_poly.type
_entity_poly.pdbx_seq_one_letter_code
_entity_poly.pdbx_strand_id
1 'polypeptide(L)'
;MYEKHKGNKEELKKQKYPTPAKYKVGFEWLKEVDSLALANAQLNLQTAYKNFFSGQNDFPTFKSKKNRKSYTTNRVNGNIMLLNGHIKLPKLKLVKIKQHREIPQNHVIKSCTISIL
;
A
#
# COMPACT_ATOMS: atom_id res chain seq x y z
N MET A 1 14.28 19.39 3.22
CA MET A 1 14.87 18.04 3.43
C MET A 1 15.16 17.32 2.11
N TYR A 2 14.26 17.36 1.12
CA TYR A 2 14.50 16.79 -0.22
C TYR A 2 15.49 17.58 -1.09
N GLU A 3 15.57 18.90 -0.94
CA GLU A 3 16.59 19.71 -1.63
C GLU A 3 18.01 19.52 -1.09
N LYS A 4 18.16 19.05 0.16
CA LYS A 4 19.48 18.91 0.81
C LYS A 4 20.30 17.71 0.31
N HIS A 5 19.70 16.76 -0.41
CA HIS A 5 20.37 15.51 -0.83
C HIS A 5 20.21 15.19 -2.31
N LYS A 6 19.94 16.17 -3.17
CA LYS A 6 19.79 15.95 -4.62
C LYS A 6 21.10 15.45 -5.28
N GLY A 7 22.24 15.58 -4.60
CA GLY A 7 23.56 15.16 -5.10
C GLY A 7 24.23 13.99 -4.37
N ASN A 8 23.70 13.48 -3.25
CA ASN A 8 24.44 12.51 -2.42
C ASN A 8 23.63 11.24 -2.14
N LYS A 9 23.73 10.28 -3.07
CA LYS A 9 23.00 9.00 -3.09
C LYS A 9 23.30 8.12 -1.86
N GLU A 10 24.44 8.34 -1.19
CA GLU A 10 24.87 7.60 0.00
C GLU A 10 24.21 8.09 1.29
N GLU A 11 23.98 9.40 1.44
CA GLU A 11 23.26 9.96 2.59
C GLU A 11 21.78 9.57 2.58
N LEU A 12 21.17 9.51 1.40
CA LEU A 12 19.80 9.03 1.23
C LEU A 12 19.62 7.58 1.71
N LYS A 13 20.65 6.73 1.53
CA LYS A 13 20.66 5.34 2.01
C LYS A 13 20.83 5.24 3.53
N LYS A 14 21.50 6.21 4.17
CA LYS A 14 21.67 6.27 5.63
C LYS A 14 20.40 6.74 6.34
N GLN A 15 19.48 7.39 5.63
CA GLN A 15 18.23 7.89 6.20
C GLN A 15 17.26 6.74 6.51
N LYS A 16 17.27 6.28 7.77
CA LYS A 16 16.34 5.26 8.26
C LYS A 16 14.98 5.89 8.56
N TYR A 17 13.99 5.61 7.72
CA TYR A 17 12.61 5.95 8.02
C TYR A 17 12.08 5.08 9.17
N PRO A 18 11.23 5.62 10.06
CA PRO A 18 10.56 4.82 11.06
C PRO A 18 9.72 3.74 10.38
N THR A 19 9.95 2.48 10.75
CA THR A 19 9.17 1.37 10.23
C THR A 19 7.80 1.34 10.90
N PRO A 20 6.76 0.80 10.23
CA PRO A 20 5.42 0.64 10.81
C PRO A 20 5.41 -0.05 12.18
N ALA A 21 6.41 -0.90 12.46
CA ALA A 21 6.57 -1.58 13.74
C ALA A 21 6.66 -0.63 14.94
N LYS A 22 7.30 0.54 14.79
CA LYS A 22 7.42 1.53 15.88
C LYS A 22 6.06 2.06 16.31
N TYR A 23 5.13 2.21 15.37
CA TYR A 23 3.80 2.77 15.63
C TYR A 23 2.83 1.74 16.21
N LYS A 24 3.08 0.44 16.03
CA LYS A 24 2.21 -0.63 16.54
C LYS A 24 2.15 -0.71 18.07
N VAL A 25 3.12 -0.11 18.78
CA VAL A 25 3.12 -0.03 20.25
C VAL A 25 2.12 1.01 20.74
N GLY A 26 2.03 2.17 20.07
CA GLY A 26 1.09 3.23 20.41
C GLY A 26 -0.31 3.07 19.79
N PHE A 27 -0.42 2.25 18.74
CA PHE A 27 -1.65 2.09 17.96
C PHE A 27 -1.90 0.60 17.70
N GLU A 28 -2.56 -0.06 18.65
CA GLU A 28 -2.83 -1.52 18.60
C GLU A 28 -3.61 -1.93 17.35
N TRP A 29 -4.55 -1.10 16.89
CA TRP A 29 -5.34 -1.33 15.68
C TRP A 29 -4.48 -1.49 14.41
N LEU A 30 -3.24 -0.97 14.37
CA LEU A 30 -2.30 -1.20 13.25
C LEU A 30 -1.84 -2.66 13.15
N LYS A 31 -2.00 -3.48 14.20
CA LYS A 31 -1.72 -4.93 14.16
C LYS A 31 -2.84 -5.71 13.47
N GLU A 32 -4.04 -5.17 13.45
CA GLU A 32 -5.21 -5.76 12.77
C GLU A 32 -5.14 -5.55 11.27
N VAL A 33 -4.54 -4.44 10.83
CA VAL A 33 -4.38 -4.10 9.41
C VAL A 33 -3.31 -4.95 8.73
N ASP A 34 -3.50 -5.20 7.44
CA ASP A 34 -2.49 -5.81 6.58
C ASP A 34 -1.21 -4.95 6.51
N SER A 35 -0.06 -5.58 6.72
CA SER A 35 1.23 -4.89 6.72
C SER A 35 1.58 -4.31 5.35
N LEU A 36 1.16 -4.95 4.26
CA LEU A 36 1.44 -4.49 2.91
C LEU A 36 0.55 -3.29 2.54
N ALA A 37 -0.69 -3.25 3.01
CA ALA A 37 -1.54 -2.07 2.94
C ALA A 37 -0.90 -0.85 3.64
N LEU A 38 -0.33 -1.05 4.84
CA LEU A 38 0.39 0.01 5.55
C LEU A 38 1.65 0.48 4.79
N ALA A 39 2.42 -0.47 4.23
CA ALA A 39 3.59 -0.14 3.43
C ALA A 39 3.23 0.66 2.17
N ASN A 40 2.15 0.27 1.46
CA ASN A 40 1.65 1.01 0.31
C ASN A 40 1.20 2.42 0.69
N ALA A 41 0.57 2.62 1.85
CA ALA A 41 0.19 3.95 2.32
C ALA A 41 1.42 4.86 2.54
N GLN A 42 2.50 4.31 3.10
CA GLN A 42 3.78 5.03 3.24
C GLN A 42 4.41 5.37 1.88
N LEU A 43 4.42 4.43 0.93
CA LEU A 43 4.95 4.66 -0.42
C LEU A 43 4.17 5.74 -1.19
N ASN A 44 2.84 5.77 -1.02
CA ASN A 44 1.99 6.80 -1.60
C ASN A 44 2.35 8.19 -1.04
N LEU A 45 2.57 8.28 0.27
CA LEU A 45 3.00 9.53 0.92
C LEU A 45 4.37 9.99 0.40
N GLN A 46 5.34 9.08 0.31
CA GLN A 46 6.67 9.38 -0.21
C GLN A 46 6.62 9.86 -1.66
N THR A 47 5.79 9.23 -2.49
CA THR A 47 5.58 9.65 -3.88
C THR A 47 4.92 11.03 -3.96
N ALA A 48 3.91 11.31 -3.14
CA ALA A 48 3.24 12.60 -3.11
C ALA A 48 4.22 13.74 -2.76
N TYR A 49 5.04 13.56 -1.72
CA TYR A 49 6.07 14.54 -1.37
C TYR A 49 7.14 14.68 -2.45
N LYS A 50 7.58 13.56 -3.05
CA LYS A 50 8.53 13.61 -4.17
C LYS A 50 8.00 14.48 -5.32
N ASN A 51 6.72 14.32 -5.67
CA ASN A 51 6.07 15.10 -6.73
C ASN A 51 5.89 16.58 -6.36
N PHE A 52 5.60 16.87 -5.08
CA PHE A 52 5.55 18.23 -4.57
C PHE A 52 6.91 18.93 -4.70
N PHE A 53 7.98 18.29 -4.22
CA PHE A 53 9.33 18.87 -4.31
C PHE A 53 9.90 18.90 -5.74
N SER A 54 9.37 18.11 -6.67
CA SER A 54 9.73 18.22 -8.10
C SER A 54 8.94 19.28 -8.86
N GLY A 55 8.01 19.98 -8.19
CA GLY A 55 7.15 21.00 -8.80
C GLY A 55 6.05 20.44 -9.70
N GLN A 56 5.75 19.13 -9.63
CA GLN A 56 4.72 18.50 -10.44
C GLN A 56 3.32 18.62 -9.84
N ASN A 57 3.22 18.69 -8.51
CA ASN A 57 1.96 18.72 -7.77
C ASN A 57 2.02 19.74 -6.62
N ASP A 58 0.86 20.14 -6.13
CA ASP A 58 0.72 20.92 -4.90
C ASP A 58 1.05 20.11 -3.64
N PHE A 59 1.05 20.79 -2.49
CA PHE A 59 1.34 20.18 -1.20
C PHE A 59 0.42 18.97 -0.92
N PRO A 60 0.95 17.80 -0.51
CA PRO A 60 0.14 16.63 -0.26
C PRO A 60 -0.93 16.87 0.81
N THR A 61 -2.17 16.50 0.50
CA THR A 61 -3.30 16.60 1.43
C THR A 61 -3.78 15.22 1.89
N PHE A 62 -4.39 15.17 3.07
CA PHE A 62 -5.02 13.94 3.54
C PHE A 62 -6.24 13.60 2.68
N LYS A 63 -6.45 12.28 2.47
CA LYS A 63 -7.63 11.80 1.77
C LYS A 63 -8.91 12.19 2.52
N SER A 64 -9.81 12.90 1.85
CA SER A 64 -11.13 13.24 2.39
C SER A 64 -11.92 11.98 2.77
N LYS A 65 -12.68 12.05 3.87
CA LYS A 65 -13.58 10.96 4.30
C LYS A 65 -14.68 10.65 3.29
N LYS A 66 -15.05 11.62 2.43
CA LYS A 66 -16.07 11.48 1.39
C LYS A 66 -15.57 10.74 0.15
N ASN A 67 -14.25 10.57 -0.01
CA ASN A 67 -13.68 9.87 -1.15
C ASN A 67 -13.86 8.35 -1.03
N ARG A 68 -13.84 7.67 -2.19
CA ARG A 68 -13.94 6.21 -2.30
C ARG A 68 -12.96 5.52 -1.36
N LYS A 69 -13.45 4.70 -0.43
CA LYS A 69 -12.63 3.98 0.54
C LYS A 69 -12.01 2.78 -0.15
N SER A 70 -10.68 2.80 -0.28
CA SER A 70 -9.94 1.75 -0.98
C SER A 70 -8.57 1.56 -0.37
N TYR A 71 -8.05 0.35 -0.50
CA TYR A 71 -6.67 0.02 -0.14
C TYR A 71 -6.12 -1.02 -1.12
N THR A 72 -4.79 -1.03 -1.24
CA THR A 72 -4.07 -1.98 -2.08
C THR A 72 -3.16 -2.84 -1.21
N THR A 73 -3.20 -4.15 -1.42
CA THR A 73 -2.29 -5.13 -0.83
C THR A 73 -1.50 -5.83 -1.92
N ASN A 74 -0.26 -6.20 -1.63
CA ASN A 74 0.64 -6.86 -2.58
C ASN A 74 0.68 -8.37 -2.32
N ARG A 75 0.94 -9.16 -3.35
CA ARG A 75 1.12 -10.61 -3.18
C ARG A 75 2.51 -10.88 -2.61
N VAL A 76 2.57 -11.58 -1.49
CA VAL A 76 3.78 -12.14 -0.88
C VAL A 76 3.49 -13.58 -0.47
N ASN A 77 4.29 -14.52 -0.95
CA ASN A 77 4.23 -15.95 -0.59
C ASN A 77 2.81 -16.57 -0.64
N GLY A 78 2.00 -16.21 -1.64
CA GLY A 78 0.66 -16.79 -1.80
C GLY A 78 -0.39 -16.33 -0.77
N ASN A 79 -0.17 -15.18 -0.12
CA ASN A 79 -1.17 -14.54 0.73
C ASN A 79 -2.44 -14.10 -0.04
N ILE A 80 -2.30 -13.79 -1.34
CA ILE A 80 -3.39 -13.43 -2.26
C ILE A 80 -3.53 -14.52 -3.32
N MET A 81 -4.71 -15.15 -3.38
CA MET A 81 -5.03 -16.24 -4.31
C MET A 81 -6.49 -16.22 -4.69
N LEU A 82 -6.81 -16.63 -5.92
CA LEU A 82 -8.17 -16.94 -6.34
C LEU A 82 -8.40 -18.45 -6.19
N LEU A 83 -9.50 -18.80 -5.52
CA LEU A 83 -9.85 -20.17 -5.18
C LEU A 83 -11.37 -20.33 -5.34
N ASN A 84 -11.81 -21.05 -6.37
CA ASN A 84 -13.22 -21.45 -6.54
C ASN A 84 -14.24 -20.31 -6.29
N GLY A 85 -14.09 -19.17 -6.98
CA GLY A 85 -14.98 -18.01 -6.82
C GLY A 85 -14.75 -17.19 -5.54
N HIS A 86 -13.66 -17.44 -4.82
CA HIS A 86 -13.24 -16.66 -3.65
C HIS A 86 -11.86 -16.04 -3.89
N ILE A 87 -11.61 -14.92 -3.23
CA ILE A 87 -10.28 -14.33 -3.10
C ILE A 87 -9.79 -14.51 -1.67
N LYS A 88 -8.62 -15.11 -1.51
CA LYS A 88 -7.86 -15.10 -0.25
C LYS A 88 -7.17 -13.76 -0.13
N LEU A 89 -7.36 -13.07 0.99
CA LEU A 89 -6.74 -11.79 1.32
C LEU A 89 -6.02 -11.85 2.67
N PRO A 90 -4.95 -11.06 2.87
CA PRO A 90 -4.38 -10.87 4.19
C PRO A 90 -5.41 -10.29 5.16
N LYS A 91 -5.43 -10.81 6.40
CA LYS A 91 -6.34 -10.43 7.50
C LYS A 91 -7.83 -10.71 7.27
N LEU A 92 -8.36 -10.44 6.08
CA LEU A 92 -9.75 -10.68 5.68
C LEU A 92 -10.04 -12.14 5.28
N LYS A 93 -9.01 -12.99 5.11
CA LYS A 93 -9.15 -14.42 4.77
C LYS A 93 -9.89 -14.62 3.43
N LEU A 94 -10.71 -15.65 3.30
CA LEU A 94 -11.46 -15.98 2.09
C LEU A 94 -12.70 -15.11 1.99
N VAL A 95 -12.78 -14.34 0.91
CA VAL A 95 -13.91 -13.47 0.59
C VAL A 95 -14.55 -13.95 -0.70
N LYS A 96 -15.87 -14.17 -0.69
CA LYS A 96 -16.62 -14.56 -1.88
C LYS A 96 -16.63 -13.41 -2.88
N ILE A 97 -16.36 -13.73 -4.14
CA ILE A 97 -16.37 -12.73 -5.21
C ILE A 97 -17.28 -13.17 -6.36
N LYS A 98 -17.85 -12.17 -7.05
CA LYS A 98 -18.40 -12.37 -8.39
C LYS A 98 -17.32 -11.99 -9.39
N GLN A 99 -16.64 -12.99 -9.94
CA GLN A 99 -15.55 -12.77 -10.89
C GLN A 99 -16.10 -12.31 -12.24
N HIS A 100 -15.69 -11.12 -12.69
CA HIS A 100 -16.14 -10.57 -13.98
C HIS A 100 -15.38 -11.17 -15.18
N ARG A 101 -14.09 -11.52 -14.99
CA ARG A 101 -13.24 -12.16 -16.01
C ARG A 101 -12.36 -13.21 -15.38
N GLU A 102 -12.22 -14.35 -16.05
CA GLU A 102 -11.27 -15.38 -15.65
C GLU A 102 -9.83 -14.90 -15.83
N ILE A 103 -8.96 -15.27 -14.89
CA ILE A 103 -7.53 -14.96 -14.99
C ILE A 103 -6.86 -16.13 -15.71
N PRO A 104 -6.14 -15.91 -16.82
CA PRO A 104 -5.45 -16.99 -17.52
C PRO A 104 -4.46 -17.70 -16.60
N GLN A 105 -4.33 -19.01 -16.75
CA GLN A 105 -3.54 -19.86 -15.84
C GLN A 105 -2.04 -19.49 -15.77
N ASN A 106 -1.52 -18.88 -16.83
CA ASN A 106 -0.13 -18.42 -16.91
C ASN A 106 0.11 -17.05 -16.24
N HIS A 107 -0.91 -16.43 -15.64
CA HIS A 107 -0.80 -15.12 -15.00
C HIS A 107 -0.70 -15.22 -13.49
N VAL A 108 0.15 -14.37 -12.91
CA VAL A 108 0.34 -14.26 -11.47
C VAL A 108 -0.20 -12.94 -10.97
N ILE A 109 -1.04 -13.00 -9.93
CA ILE A 109 -1.55 -11.80 -9.24
C ILE A 109 -0.38 -11.09 -8.56
N LYS A 110 -0.12 -9.82 -8.90
CA LYS A 110 0.93 -9.00 -8.26
C LYS A 110 0.41 -8.22 -7.06
N SER A 111 -0.77 -7.64 -7.19
CA SER A 111 -1.42 -6.86 -6.15
C SER A 111 -2.94 -6.93 -6.33
N CYS A 112 -3.67 -6.55 -5.28
CA CYS A 112 -5.11 -6.46 -5.28
C CYS A 112 -5.52 -5.12 -4.65
N THR A 113 -6.47 -4.43 -5.29
CA THR A 113 -7.07 -3.20 -4.74
C THR A 113 -8.52 -3.49 -4.39
N ILE A 114 -8.85 -3.37 -3.11
CA ILE A 114 -10.21 -3.49 -2.62
C ILE A 114 -10.77 -2.08 -2.45
N SER A 115 -11.99 -1.87 -2.93
CA SER A 115 -12.68 -0.59 -2.80
C SER A 115 -14.13 -0.83 -2.39
N ILE A 116 -14.60 -0.04 -1.43
CA ILE A 116 -16.00 0.02 -1.02
C ILE A 116 -16.66 1.07 -1.91
N LEU A 117 -17.82 0.71 -2.48
CA LEU A 117 -18.70 1.63 -3.21
C LEU A 117 -19.58 2.39 -2.21
#